data_AF-A0A8S4H1J8-F1
#
_entry.id   AF-A0A8S4H1J8-F1
#
_cell.length_a   1.000
_cell.length_b   1.000
_cell.length_c   1.000
_cell.angle_alpha   90.00
_cell.angle_beta   90.00
_cell.angle_gamma   90.00
#
_symmetry.space_group_name_H-M   'P 1'
#
loop_
_entity.id
_entity.type
_entity.pdbx_description
1 polymer ?
#
loop_
_entity_poly.entity_id
_entity_poly.type
_entity_poly.pdbx_seq_one_letter_code
_entity_poly.pdbx_strand_id
1 'polypeptide(L)'
;MDRDGKAARTADVGLPEAALDRHGYVWALWPPDRDIDPSVYRPGDEVFVHTRSATDDGWATVTQPVIEDEAHRYSGRIRVQFHAQNNPTAHVRPARITPCLPKLAKRACAPTAADDADGAVAGLLVSCPETEHFRLLARTQVTPADFAVDIGSSYGRTTVLLHRKCARAIGIEISKDLIEESQKQYPQIDFRRLDAIGDKPAVADAARGCTVAFIDVGGDRALPALTDVIPFVQSVLKPRLIVVKSRELHRAALDQHARPRDAAPRADGLDGVFRELVVPGSNAWWDGVCKAEGAGKMNVLSRRALVHPLKAPQRTSRAGVLICRFHNYDTCFKKDKPPEDGGCPRDHEHCHRCLAKGHTAKECTSEYGVTQTIGDSAR
;
A
#
# COMPACT_ATOMS: atom_id res chain seq x y z
N MET A 1 -26.34 45.48 33.20
CA MET A 1 -25.00 44.97 33.56
C MET A 1 -24.96 43.54 33.09
N ASP A 2 -24.42 43.35 31.88
CA ASP A 2 -24.47 42.12 31.11
C ASP A 2 -23.70 40.98 31.77
N ARG A 3 -24.38 39.84 31.88
CA ARG A 3 -23.79 38.52 32.12
C ARG A 3 -24.31 37.57 31.06
N ASP A 4 -23.74 37.62 29.87
CA ASP A 4 -23.91 36.58 28.86
C ASP A 4 -22.56 36.27 28.20
N GLY A 5 -21.70 35.61 28.97
CA GLY A 5 -20.51 34.94 28.45
C GLY A 5 -20.89 33.58 27.86
N LYS A 6 -21.57 33.57 26.72
CA LYS A 6 -21.87 32.34 25.99
C LYS A 6 -20.66 31.97 25.13
N ALA A 7 -19.86 31.03 25.61
CA ALA A 7 -18.73 30.48 24.86
C ALA A 7 -19.19 30.05 23.46
N ALA A 8 -18.51 30.57 22.43
CA ALA A 8 -18.77 30.24 21.04
C ALA A 8 -18.65 28.72 20.85
N ARG A 9 -19.77 28.06 20.55
CA ARG A 9 -19.77 26.66 20.12
C ARG A 9 -19.11 26.60 18.75
N THR A 10 -17.97 25.92 18.68
CA THR A 10 -17.25 25.61 17.45
C THR A 10 -18.18 24.86 16.49
N ALA A 11 -18.22 25.33 15.24
CA ALA A 11 -19.09 24.85 14.18
C ALA A 11 -18.92 23.35 13.87
N ASP A 12 -20.03 22.74 13.45
CA ASP A 12 -20.19 21.38 12.93
C ASP A 12 -19.19 21.06 11.83
N VAL A 13 -18.53 19.91 11.93
CA VAL A 13 -17.62 19.50 10.88
C VAL A 13 -17.46 17.97 10.80
N GLY A 14 -18.43 17.32 10.16
CA GLY A 14 -18.22 16.02 9.56
C GLY A 14 -17.32 16.14 8.33
N LEU A 15 -16.60 15.08 7.99
CA LEU A 15 -15.85 15.03 6.73
C LEU A 15 -16.80 15.31 5.56
N PRO A 16 -16.46 16.22 4.62
CA PRO A 16 -17.22 16.33 3.40
C PRO A 16 -17.16 14.99 2.65
N GLU A 17 -18.28 14.56 2.06
CA GLU A 17 -18.41 13.34 1.25
C GLU A 17 -17.26 13.18 0.21
N ALA A 18 -16.66 14.29 -0.21
CA ALA A 18 -15.47 14.38 -1.06
C ALA A 18 -14.17 13.76 -0.47
N ALA A 19 -14.13 13.40 0.81
CA ALA A 19 -12.97 12.80 1.48
C ALA A 19 -12.93 11.27 1.42
N LEU A 20 -14.07 10.62 1.17
CA LEU A 20 -14.17 9.16 1.06
C LEU A 20 -14.12 8.73 -0.39
N ASP A 21 -13.40 7.66 -0.68
CA ASP A 21 -13.57 7.00 -1.97
C ASP A 21 -14.91 6.25 -2.07
N ARG A 22 -15.24 5.77 -3.27
CA ARG A 22 -16.47 5.00 -3.53
C ARG A 22 -16.64 3.73 -2.67
N HIS A 23 -15.61 3.29 -1.96
CA HIS A 23 -15.65 2.15 -1.04
C HIS A 23 -15.69 2.58 0.43
N GLY A 24 -15.79 3.88 0.71
CA GLY A 24 -15.88 4.43 2.06
C GLY A 24 -14.52 4.57 2.75
N TYR A 25 -13.41 4.56 2.02
CA TYR A 25 -12.07 4.72 2.61
C TYR A 25 -11.56 6.16 2.49
N VAL A 26 -10.95 6.66 3.57
CA VAL A 26 -10.14 7.88 3.53
C VAL A 26 -8.73 7.50 3.06
N TRP A 27 -8.16 8.26 2.12
CA TRP A 27 -6.77 8.08 1.72
C TRP A 27 -5.85 8.99 2.51
N ALA A 28 -4.72 8.43 2.96
CA ALA A 28 -3.66 9.14 3.65
C ALA A 28 -2.27 8.76 3.12
N LEU A 29 -1.31 9.63 3.40
CA LEU A 29 0.10 9.47 3.03
C LEU A 29 0.94 9.19 4.27
N TRP A 30 1.92 8.30 4.12
CA TRP A 30 2.98 8.17 5.11
C TRP A 30 4.34 7.83 4.47
N PRO A 31 5.41 8.58 4.78
CA PRO A 31 5.41 9.83 5.53
C PRO A 31 4.63 10.93 4.77
N PRO A 32 4.24 12.01 5.45
CA PRO A 32 3.77 13.22 4.76
C PRO A 32 4.86 13.83 3.88
N ASP A 33 4.45 14.73 2.97
CA ASP A 33 5.34 15.54 2.12
C ASP A 33 6.25 16.50 2.93
N ARG A 34 5.80 16.86 4.13
CA ARG A 34 6.47 17.79 5.03
C ARG A 34 6.47 17.21 6.42
N ASP A 35 7.46 17.60 7.22
CA ASP A 35 7.47 17.25 8.63
C ASP A 35 6.17 17.72 9.30
N ILE A 36 5.59 16.84 10.11
CA ILE A 36 4.39 17.15 10.88
C ILE A 36 4.79 18.20 11.92
N ASP A 37 4.19 19.40 11.82
CA ASP A 37 4.40 20.43 12.82
C ASP A 37 4.02 19.87 14.20
N PRO A 38 4.96 19.81 15.17
CA PRO A 38 4.69 19.33 16.52
C PRO A 38 3.51 20.00 17.22
N SER A 39 3.19 21.24 16.87
CA SER A 39 2.07 22.01 17.43
C SER A 39 0.70 21.39 17.14
N VAL A 40 0.60 20.52 16.12
CA VAL A 40 -0.67 19.92 15.71
C VAL A 40 -1.10 18.73 16.59
N TYR A 41 -0.21 18.22 17.45
CA TYR A 41 -0.53 17.18 18.43
C TYR A 41 -1.27 17.77 19.63
N ARG A 42 -2.45 17.23 19.92
CA ARG A 42 -3.37 17.73 20.97
C ARG A 42 -3.45 16.74 22.13
N PRO A 43 -3.71 17.21 23.37
CA PRO A 43 -4.07 16.32 24.46
C PRO A 43 -5.21 15.37 24.07
N GLY A 44 -5.04 14.08 24.35
CA GLY A 44 -5.97 13.02 23.94
C GLY A 44 -5.60 12.32 22.62
N ASP A 45 -4.69 12.87 21.82
CA ASP A 45 -4.20 12.18 20.63
C ASP A 45 -3.45 10.90 21.01
N GLU A 46 -3.76 9.81 20.32
CA GLU A 46 -3.05 8.57 20.50
C GLU A 46 -1.89 8.45 19.53
N VAL A 47 -0.77 7.99 20.06
CA VAL A 47 0.48 7.92 19.35
C VAL A 47 1.26 6.68 19.73
N PHE A 48 2.12 6.22 18.84
CA PHE A 48 3.15 5.24 19.13
C PHE A 48 4.48 5.96 19.32
N VAL A 49 5.16 5.71 20.43
CA VAL A 49 6.43 6.32 20.77
C VAL A 49 7.57 5.34 20.49
N HIS A 50 8.59 5.82 19.79
CA HIS A 50 9.84 5.11 19.53
C HIS A 50 10.92 5.60 20.50
N THR A 51 11.56 4.68 21.20
CA THR A 51 12.59 4.94 22.19
C THR A 51 13.95 4.45 21.69
N ARG A 52 15.04 4.96 22.26
CA ARG A 52 16.39 4.58 21.80
C ARG A 52 16.71 3.12 22.05
N SER A 53 16.19 2.54 23.13
CA SER A 53 16.46 1.17 23.55
C SER A 53 15.44 0.17 23.03
N ALA A 54 14.37 0.61 22.34
CA ALA A 54 13.20 -0.18 21.95
C ALA A 54 12.43 -0.84 23.12
N THR A 55 12.98 -0.84 24.34
CA THR A 55 12.40 -1.43 25.55
C THR A 55 11.14 -0.71 26.01
N ASP A 56 11.06 0.59 25.71
CA ASP A 56 9.96 1.47 26.13
C ASP A 56 9.11 1.90 24.93
N ASP A 57 9.22 1.21 23.80
CA ASP A 57 8.37 1.46 22.65
C ASP A 57 6.93 1.05 22.97
N GLY A 58 5.99 1.93 22.67
CA GLY A 58 4.61 1.63 23.01
C GLY A 58 3.62 2.70 22.62
N TRP A 59 2.36 2.31 22.75
CA TRP A 59 1.23 3.21 22.63
C TRP A 59 1.19 4.16 23.81
N ALA A 60 0.86 5.41 23.52
CA ALA A 60 0.74 6.48 24.49
C ALA A 60 -0.35 7.47 24.06
N THR A 61 -0.81 8.26 25.03
CA THR A 61 -1.71 9.38 24.81
C THR A 61 -0.96 10.68 25.06
N VAL A 62 -1.09 11.65 24.16
CA VAL A 62 -0.58 13.01 24.36
C VAL A 62 -1.34 13.63 25.54
N THR A 63 -0.60 14.19 26.51
CA THR A 63 -1.16 14.82 27.72
C THR A 63 -0.89 16.32 27.76
N GLN A 64 0.19 16.78 27.12
CA GLN A 64 0.50 18.18 26.92
C GLN A 64 1.08 18.36 25.51
N PRO A 65 0.72 19.44 24.80
CA PRO A 65 1.26 19.72 23.46
C PRO A 65 2.76 20.01 23.51
N VAL A 66 3.34 20.39 22.38
CA VAL A 66 4.75 20.80 22.32
C VAL A 66 5.03 21.95 23.28
N ILE A 67 6.13 21.86 24.03
CA ILE A 67 6.57 22.94 24.92
C ILE A 67 7.38 23.94 24.10
N GLU A 68 6.83 25.13 23.88
CA GLU A 68 7.44 26.18 23.06
C GLU A 68 8.44 27.06 23.84
N ASP A 69 8.34 27.10 25.16
CA ASP A 69 9.26 27.87 26.01
C ASP A 69 10.70 27.35 25.88
N GLU A 70 11.57 28.13 25.25
CA GLU A 70 12.99 27.83 25.05
C GLU A 70 13.78 27.70 26.36
N ALA A 71 13.33 28.36 27.44
CA ALA A 71 13.96 28.25 28.75
C ALA A 71 13.61 26.93 29.47
N HIS A 72 12.53 26.26 29.05
CA HIS A 72 12.11 25.02 29.67
C HIS A 72 13.04 23.86 29.29
N ARG A 73 13.47 23.05 30.27
CA ARG A 73 14.38 21.90 30.04
C ARG A 73 13.88 20.84 29.05
N TYR A 74 12.58 20.87 28.73
CA TYR A 74 11.93 20.00 27.75
C TYR A 74 11.38 20.77 26.54
N SER A 75 11.92 21.95 26.23
CA SER A 75 11.57 22.71 25.03
C SER A 75 11.61 21.84 23.77
N GLY A 76 10.62 22.03 22.88
CA GLY A 76 10.42 21.27 21.65
C GLY A 76 9.95 19.83 21.84
N ARG A 77 9.43 19.46 23.02
CA ARG A 77 8.95 18.10 23.32
C ARG A 77 7.47 18.09 23.68
N ILE A 78 6.85 16.94 23.39
CA ILE A 78 5.45 16.64 23.72
C ILE A 78 5.44 15.75 24.97
N ARG A 79 4.52 15.99 25.90
CA ARG A 79 4.34 15.09 27.05
C ARG A 79 3.33 14.02 26.73
N VAL A 80 3.70 12.77 26.94
CA VAL A 80 2.85 11.59 26.67
C VAL A 80 2.71 10.72 27.91
N GLN A 81 1.63 9.96 27.98
CA GLN A 81 1.37 8.92 28.98
C GLN A 81 1.24 7.57 28.28
N PHE A 82 2.13 6.63 28.59
CA PHE A 82 2.14 5.29 27.98
C PHE A 82 1.00 4.41 28.49
N HIS A 83 0.50 3.53 27.63
CA HIS A 83 -0.52 2.52 27.95
C HIS A 83 0.09 1.26 28.59
N ALA A 84 1.13 1.43 29.41
CA ALA A 84 1.81 0.36 30.13
C ALA A 84 1.32 0.29 31.58
N GLN A 85 1.71 -0.77 32.31
CA GLN A 85 1.45 -0.84 33.75
C GLN A 85 1.97 0.42 34.46
N ASN A 86 1.15 1.01 35.33
CA ASN A 86 1.40 2.27 36.05
C ASN A 86 1.36 3.56 35.20
N ASN A 87 0.99 3.49 33.92
CA ASN A 87 0.80 4.63 33.03
C ASN A 87 1.93 5.69 33.10
N PRO A 88 3.20 5.31 32.90
CA PRO A 88 4.32 6.23 33.05
C PRO A 88 4.22 7.39 32.04
N THR A 89 4.74 8.56 32.42
CA THR A 89 4.76 9.74 31.55
C THR A 89 6.16 10.10 31.10
N ALA A 90 6.32 10.61 29.88
CA ALA A 90 7.61 11.07 29.37
C ALA A 90 7.47 12.33 28.48
N HIS A 91 8.57 13.08 28.37
CA HIS A 91 8.71 14.16 27.39
C HIS A 91 9.48 13.66 26.17
N VAL A 92 8.77 13.49 25.06
CA VAL A 92 9.25 12.84 23.85
C VAL A 92 9.46 13.87 22.73
N ARG A 93 10.48 13.63 21.89
CA ARG A 93 10.70 14.45 20.70
C ARG A 93 9.64 14.08 19.65
N PRO A 94 9.05 15.04 18.93
CA PRO A 94 8.06 14.77 17.89
C PRO A 94 8.52 13.75 16.82
N ALA A 95 9.79 13.82 16.40
CA ALA A 95 10.39 12.86 15.47
C ALA A 95 10.43 11.39 15.96
N ARG A 96 10.07 11.14 17.22
CA ARG A 96 9.95 9.81 17.82
C ARG A 96 8.51 9.35 18.00
N ILE A 97 7.58 10.03 17.36
CA ILE A 97 6.16 9.78 17.53
C ILE A 97 5.59 9.39 16.17
N THR A 98 4.76 8.36 16.14
CA THR A 98 3.92 8.03 14.99
C THR A 98 2.46 8.14 15.43
N PRO A 99 1.63 8.97 14.79
CA PRO A 99 0.21 9.08 15.14
C PRO A 99 -0.55 7.76 14.95
N CYS A 100 -1.59 7.53 15.77
CA CYS A 100 -2.55 6.44 15.57
C CYS A 100 -3.53 6.80 14.43
N LEU A 101 -3.18 6.45 13.20
CA LEU A 101 -3.92 6.91 12.02
C LEU A 101 -5.39 6.46 11.99
N PRO A 102 -5.74 5.20 12.32
CA PRO A 102 -7.14 4.76 12.28
C PRO A 102 -8.05 5.50 13.28
N LYS A 103 -7.52 5.84 14.47
CA LYS A 103 -8.29 6.60 15.47
C LYS A 103 -8.43 8.06 15.08
N LEU A 104 -7.39 8.65 14.48
CA LEU A 104 -7.48 9.98 13.89
C LEU A 104 -8.51 10.04 12.76
N ALA A 105 -8.51 9.05 11.86
CA ALA A 105 -9.54 8.91 10.84
C ALA A 105 -10.92 8.83 11.48
N LYS A 106 -11.15 7.89 12.41
CA LYS A 106 -12.45 7.76 13.08
C LYS A 106 -12.92 9.04 13.76
N ARG A 107 -12.02 9.81 14.39
CA ARG A 107 -12.34 11.11 15.01
C ARG A 107 -12.72 12.16 13.98
N ALA A 108 -11.94 12.28 12.92
CA ALA A 108 -12.22 13.17 11.80
C ALA A 108 -13.55 12.83 11.09
N CYS A 109 -13.95 11.56 11.14
CA CYS A 109 -15.13 11.04 10.47
C CYS A 109 -16.35 10.84 11.38
N ALA A 110 -16.23 11.11 12.68
CA ALA A 110 -17.32 10.85 13.61
C ALA A 110 -18.49 11.76 13.25
N PRO A 111 -19.71 11.22 13.05
CA PRO A 111 -20.87 12.06 12.84
C PRO A 111 -21.00 12.99 14.05
N THR A 112 -21.21 14.27 13.79
CA THR A 112 -21.67 15.16 14.85
C THR A 112 -23.05 14.66 15.29
N ALA A 113 -23.41 14.86 16.56
CA ALA A 113 -24.50 14.16 17.25
C ALA A 113 -25.93 14.36 16.66
N ALA A 114 -26.06 14.89 15.44
CA ALA A 114 -27.30 15.23 14.78
C ALA A 114 -27.64 14.37 13.53
N ASP A 115 -26.70 13.65 12.92
CA ASP A 115 -26.96 12.93 11.65
C ASP A 115 -26.92 11.40 11.79
N ASP A 116 -27.97 10.76 11.26
CA ASP A 116 -28.28 9.33 11.32
C ASP A 116 -27.22 8.42 10.68
N ALA A 117 -27.24 7.16 11.13
CA ALA A 117 -26.23 6.09 11.10
C ALA A 117 -25.56 5.67 9.75
N ASP A 118 -25.80 6.34 8.62
CA ASP A 118 -25.38 5.84 7.28
C ASP A 118 -24.02 6.38 6.76
N GLY A 119 -23.37 7.29 7.49
CA GLY A 119 -22.11 7.96 7.06
C GLY A 119 -20.79 7.36 7.58
N ALA A 120 -20.80 6.16 8.16
CA ALA A 120 -19.60 5.63 8.83
C ALA A 120 -18.49 5.25 7.85
N VAL A 121 -17.29 5.78 8.08
CA VAL A 121 -16.10 5.46 7.28
C VAL A 121 -15.75 3.98 7.38
N ALA A 122 -15.66 3.32 6.22
CA ALA A 122 -15.37 1.91 6.11
C ALA A 122 -13.94 1.59 6.59
N GLY A 123 -12.98 2.48 6.33
CA GLY A 123 -11.62 2.35 6.85
C GLY A 123 -10.67 3.45 6.38
N LEU A 124 -9.39 3.25 6.71
CA LEU A 124 -8.29 4.12 6.29
C LEU A 124 -7.39 3.37 5.30
N LEU A 125 -6.99 4.02 4.21
CA LEU A 125 -5.97 3.52 3.28
C LEU A 125 -4.76 4.43 3.31
N VAL A 126 -3.59 3.87 3.65
CA VAL A 126 -2.33 4.60 3.78
C VAL A 126 -1.36 4.17 2.69
N SER A 127 -0.92 5.10 1.85
CA SER A 127 0.12 4.87 0.85
C SER A 127 1.49 5.24 1.39
N CYS A 128 2.49 4.36 1.22
CA CYS A 128 3.87 4.62 1.62
C CYS A 128 4.88 4.19 0.54
N PRO A 129 6.01 4.88 0.38
CA PRO A 129 6.93 4.61 -0.73
C PRO A 129 7.98 3.54 -0.43
N GLU A 130 8.38 3.41 0.84
CA GLU A 130 9.56 2.63 1.23
C GLU A 130 9.22 1.50 2.21
N THR A 131 10.05 0.46 2.17
CA THR A 131 9.91 -0.71 3.04
C THR A 131 10.05 -0.37 4.52
N GLU A 132 10.87 0.63 4.85
CA GLU A 132 11.01 1.13 6.21
C GLU A 132 9.68 1.69 6.74
N HIS A 133 9.03 2.56 5.97
CA HIS A 133 7.73 3.16 6.29
C HIS A 133 6.63 2.10 6.39
N PHE A 134 6.61 1.15 5.46
CA PHE A 134 5.67 0.04 5.47
C PHE A 134 5.77 -0.79 6.75
N ARG A 135 6.99 -1.16 7.14
CA ARG A 135 7.26 -1.92 8.37
C ARG A 135 7.06 -1.09 9.63
N LEU A 136 7.28 0.22 9.57
CA LEU A 136 6.93 1.15 10.66
C LEU A 136 5.43 1.12 10.90
N LEU A 137 4.60 1.21 9.86
CA LEU A 137 3.15 1.13 10.00
C LEU A 137 2.70 -0.25 10.51
N ALA A 138 3.34 -1.34 10.08
CA ALA A 138 3.09 -2.68 10.62
C ALA A 138 3.35 -2.79 12.13
N ARG A 139 4.34 -2.05 12.67
CA ARG A 139 4.62 -2.01 14.11
C ARG A 139 3.68 -1.11 14.90
N THR A 140 3.17 -0.07 14.26
CA THR A 140 2.54 1.08 14.93
C THR A 140 1.06 1.24 14.67
N GLN A 141 0.43 0.52 13.74
CA GLN A 141 -0.97 0.75 13.37
C GLN A 141 -1.89 -0.47 13.60
N VAL A 142 -1.31 -1.55 14.12
CA VAL A 142 -2.01 -2.79 14.46
C VAL A 142 -2.11 -2.96 15.97
N THR A 143 -3.09 -3.74 16.39
CA THR A 143 -3.47 -4.00 17.78
C THR A 143 -3.50 -5.51 18.03
N PRO A 144 -3.44 -5.95 19.30
CA PRO A 144 -3.57 -7.36 19.65
C PRO A 144 -4.87 -8.01 19.18
N ALA A 145 -5.94 -7.24 18.94
CA ALA A 145 -7.21 -7.76 18.47
C ALA A 145 -7.27 -7.98 16.94
N ASP A 146 -6.27 -7.51 16.19
CA ASP A 146 -6.35 -7.55 14.74
C ASP A 146 -6.10 -8.94 14.14
N PHE A 147 -6.73 -9.19 13.01
CA PHE A 147 -6.31 -10.21 12.05
C PHE A 147 -5.66 -9.50 10.85
N ALA A 148 -4.34 -9.67 10.70
CA ALA A 148 -3.56 -9.04 9.65
C ALA A 148 -3.32 -9.96 8.45
N VAL A 149 -3.41 -9.38 7.25
CA VAL A 149 -3.08 -10.05 5.99
C VAL A 149 -1.97 -9.26 5.29
N ASP A 150 -0.88 -9.95 4.94
CA ASP A 150 0.28 -9.38 4.23
C ASP A 150 0.31 -9.92 2.79
N ILE A 151 -0.21 -9.15 1.84
CA ILE A 151 -0.30 -9.49 0.41
C ILE A 151 1.00 -9.10 -0.27
N GLY A 152 1.69 -10.07 -0.89
CA GLY A 152 3.05 -9.87 -1.41
C GLY A 152 4.10 -9.98 -0.31
N SER A 153 3.91 -10.94 0.60
CA SER A 153 4.71 -11.08 1.83
C SER A 153 6.20 -11.38 1.60
N SER A 154 6.61 -11.78 0.39
CA SER A 154 8.00 -12.08 0.05
C SER A 154 8.63 -13.07 1.06
N TYR A 155 9.75 -12.72 1.70
CA TYR A 155 10.41 -13.50 2.77
C TYR A 155 9.75 -13.36 4.16
N GLY A 156 8.48 -12.95 4.22
CA GLY A 156 7.68 -12.91 5.45
C GLY A 156 8.11 -11.87 6.50
N ARG A 157 9.04 -10.97 6.20
CA ARG A 157 9.61 -10.03 7.20
C ARG A 157 8.57 -9.09 7.79
N THR A 158 7.64 -8.59 6.98
CA THR A 158 6.53 -7.76 7.48
C THR A 158 5.50 -8.61 8.22
N THR A 159 5.17 -9.80 7.69
CA THR A 159 4.27 -10.77 8.33
C THR A 159 4.71 -11.12 9.75
N VAL A 160 6.02 -11.26 10.00
CA VAL A 160 6.57 -11.51 11.34
C VAL A 160 6.34 -10.33 12.29
N LEU A 161 6.48 -9.10 11.80
CA LEU A 161 6.19 -7.91 12.62
C LEU A 161 4.71 -7.87 13.00
N LEU A 162 3.83 -8.19 12.05
CA LEU A 162 2.38 -8.26 12.28
C LEU A 162 2.05 -9.36 13.29
N HIS A 163 2.53 -10.59 13.06
CA HIS A 163 2.30 -11.76 13.93
C HIS A 163 2.68 -11.51 15.40
N ARG A 164 3.73 -10.70 15.65
CA ARG A 164 4.15 -10.35 17.02
C ARG A 164 3.21 -9.38 17.73
N LYS A 165 2.32 -8.71 17.00
CA LYS A 165 1.52 -7.59 17.50
C LYS A 165 0.02 -7.83 17.47
N CYS A 166 -0.46 -8.73 16.60
CA CYS A 166 -1.87 -9.01 16.41
C CYS A 166 -2.21 -10.48 16.72
N ALA A 167 -3.50 -10.78 16.96
CA ALA A 167 -3.96 -12.11 17.32
C ALA A 167 -3.65 -13.16 16.25
N ARG A 168 -3.70 -12.74 14.98
CA ARG A 168 -3.43 -13.60 13.84
C ARG A 168 -2.83 -12.79 12.71
N ALA A 169 -1.84 -13.37 12.02
CA ALA A 169 -1.31 -12.84 10.78
C ALA A 169 -1.14 -13.96 9.75
N ILE A 170 -1.45 -13.67 8.49
CA ILE A 170 -1.11 -14.55 7.36
C ILE A 170 -0.25 -13.80 6.34
N GLY A 171 0.70 -14.51 5.74
CA GLY A 171 1.49 -14.03 4.61
C GLY A 171 0.99 -14.67 3.31
N ILE A 172 0.66 -13.86 2.32
CA ILE A 172 0.25 -14.31 0.98
C ILE A 172 1.37 -13.97 -0.01
N GLU A 173 1.80 -14.95 -0.78
CA GLU A 173 2.83 -14.78 -1.80
C GLU A 173 2.59 -15.74 -2.97
N ILE A 174 2.86 -15.32 -4.21
CA ILE A 174 2.64 -16.13 -5.41
C ILE A 174 3.82 -17.08 -5.69
N SER A 175 5.02 -16.65 -5.31
CA SER A 175 6.25 -17.41 -5.50
C SER A 175 6.31 -18.60 -4.55
N LYS A 176 6.44 -19.80 -5.13
CA LYS A 176 6.59 -21.04 -4.38
C LYS A 176 7.83 -21.02 -3.48
N ASP A 177 8.96 -20.62 -4.04
CA ASP A 177 10.25 -20.66 -3.34
C ASP A 177 10.27 -19.70 -2.14
N LEU A 178 9.63 -18.52 -2.26
CA LEU A 178 9.51 -17.56 -1.15
C LEU A 178 8.59 -18.06 -0.04
N ILE A 179 7.51 -18.76 -0.39
CA ILE A 179 6.63 -19.40 0.60
C ILE A 179 7.38 -20.50 1.35
N GLU A 180 8.07 -21.40 0.64
CA GLU A 180 8.82 -22.49 1.25
C GLU A 180 9.91 -21.97 2.20
N GLU A 181 10.65 -20.93 1.79
CA GLU A 181 11.65 -20.30 2.64
C GLU A 181 11.02 -19.60 3.85
N SER A 182 9.90 -18.90 3.67
CA SER A 182 9.20 -18.22 4.78
C SER A 182 8.62 -19.22 5.79
N GLN A 183 8.04 -20.33 5.33
CA GLN A 183 7.53 -21.40 6.19
C GLN A 183 8.66 -22.09 6.96
N LYS A 184 9.81 -22.31 6.32
CA LYS A 184 11.00 -22.84 6.99
C LYS A 184 11.54 -21.86 8.04
N GLN A 185 11.58 -20.57 7.72
CA GLN A 185 12.13 -19.54 8.60
C GLN A 185 11.21 -19.20 9.78
N TYR A 186 9.88 -19.24 9.58
CA TYR A 186 8.88 -18.90 10.59
C TYR A 186 7.74 -19.94 10.60
N PRO A 187 8.00 -21.18 11.09
CA PRO A 187 7.06 -22.28 11.02
C PRO A 187 5.76 -22.07 11.82
N GLN A 188 5.73 -21.10 12.73
CA GLN A 188 4.56 -20.73 13.52
C GLN A 188 3.60 -19.76 12.81
N ILE A 189 3.97 -19.24 11.64
CA ILE A 189 3.17 -18.26 10.88
C ILE A 189 2.54 -18.95 9.67
N ASP A 190 1.26 -18.68 9.43
CA ASP A 190 0.52 -19.20 8.27
C ASP A 190 0.91 -18.42 7.00
N PHE A 191 1.74 -19.05 6.17
CA PHE A 191 2.08 -18.56 4.83
C PHE A 191 1.36 -19.38 3.76
N ARG A 192 0.70 -18.69 2.82
CA ARG A 192 -0.09 -19.33 1.77
C ARG A 192 0.35 -18.89 0.40
N ARG A 193 0.54 -19.88 -0.48
CA ARG A 193 0.82 -19.64 -1.89
C ARG A 193 -0.47 -19.31 -2.64
N LEU A 194 -0.78 -18.03 -2.83
CA LEU A 194 -1.98 -17.57 -3.52
C LEU A 194 -1.65 -16.42 -4.48
N ASP A 195 -2.41 -16.30 -5.56
CA ASP A 195 -2.31 -15.18 -6.50
C ASP A 195 -3.39 -14.13 -6.16
N ALA A 196 -2.98 -13.00 -5.57
CA ALA A 196 -3.91 -11.94 -5.17
C ALA A 196 -4.59 -11.21 -6.33
N ILE A 197 -4.09 -11.39 -7.56
CA ILE A 197 -4.69 -10.83 -8.77
C ILE A 197 -5.53 -11.90 -9.47
N GLY A 198 -4.95 -13.08 -9.68
CA GLY A 198 -5.54 -14.18 -10.46
C GLY A 198 -6.53 -15.05 -9.70
N ASP A 199 -6.45 -15.13 -8.37
CA ASP A 199 -7.26 -16.01 -7.52
C ASP A 199 -7.80 -15.28 -6.29
N LYS A 200 -8.56 -14.20 -6.56
CA LYS A 200 -9.25 -13.40 -5.54
C LYS A 200 -10.19 -14.24 -4.64
N PRO A 201 -10.94 -15.23 -5.13
CA PRO A 201 -11.77 -16.08 -4.26
C PRO A 201 -10.96 -16.83 -3.20
N ALA A 202 -9.82 -17.42 -3.56
CA ALA A 202 -8.98 -18.12 -2.59
C ALA A 202 -8.34 -17.16 -1.58
N VAL A 203 -7.93 -15.96 -2.02
CA VAL A 203 -7.48 -14.90 -1.11
C VAL A 203 -8.59 -14.45 -0.16
N ALA A 204 -9.81 -14.26 -0.66
CA ALA A 204 -10.95 -13.86 0.15
C ALA A 204 -11.29 -14.89 1.23
N ASP A 205 -11.22 -16.17 0.89
CA ASP A 205 -11.44 -17.24 1.87
C ASP A 205 -10.35 -17.28 2.94
N ALA A 206 -9.07 -17.20 2.53
CA ALA A 206 -7.94 -17.20 3.45
C ALA A 206 -7.94 -15.97 4.38
N ALA A 207 -8.33 -14.81 3.86
CA ALA A 207 -8.33 -13.52 4.54
C ALA A 207 -9.70 -13.17 5.18
N ARG A 208 -10.63 -14.12 5.25
CA ARG A 208 -11.98 -13.87 5.77
C ARG A 208 -11.95 -13.30 7.18
N GLY A 209 -12.57 -12.13 7.36
CA GLY A 209 -12.63 -11.43 8.63
C GLY A 209 -11.34 -10.70 9.01
N CYS A 210 -10.42 -10.46 8.07
CA CYS A 210 -9.26 -9.63 8.35
C CYS A 210 -9.69 -8.21 8.73
N THR A 211 -8.95 -7.61 9.66
CA THR A 211 -9.21 -6.24 10.13
C THR A 211 -8.16 -5.27 9.60
N VAL A 212 -6.98 -5.77 9.22
CA VAL A 212 -5.92 -4.94 8.61
C VAL A 212 -5.29 -5.67 7.42
N ALA A 213 -5.00 -4.93 6.36
CA ALA A 213 -4.32 -5.44 5.17
C ALA A 213 -3.06 -4.63 4.87
N PHE A 214 -1.99 -5.33 4.56
CA PHE A 214 -0.71 -4.79 4.12
C PHE A 214 -0.48 -5.29 2.70
N ILE A 215 -0.20 -4.39 1.75
CA ILE A 215 -0.09 -4.71 0.32
C ILE A 215 1.26 -4.26 -0.20
N ASP A 216 2.08 -5.21 -0.63
CA ASP A 216 3.41 -5.01 -1.22
C ASP A 216 3.57 -5.88 -2.48
N VAL A 217 2.80 -5.56 -3.51
CA VAL A 217 2.89 -6.22 -4.82
C VAL A 217 4.00 -5.58 -5.67
N GLY A 218 5.25 -5.68 -5.20
CA GLY A 218 6.42 -5.05 -5.83
C GLY A 218 6.77 -5.58 -7.24
N GLY A 219 7.40 -4.71 -8.05
CA GLY A 219 7.92 -5.00 -9.40
C GLY A 219 7.61 -3.87 -10.42
N ASP A 220 8.05 -4.02 -11.68
CA ASP A 220 7.84 -3.05 -12.79
C ASP A 220 6.36 -2.89 -13.25
N ARG A 221 5.41 -3.36 -12.44
CA ARG A 221 3.96 -3.40 -12.75
C ARG A 221 3.11 -2.90 -11.59
N ALA A 222 3.67 -2.06 -10.73
CA ALA A 222 3.09 -1.73 -9.43
C ALA A 222 1.69 -1.11 -9.55
N LEU A 223 1.51 -0.07 -10.37
CA LEU A 223 0.21 0.63 -10.42
C LEU A 223 -0.93 -0.20 -11.05
N PRO A 224 -0.76 -0.89 -12.21
CA PRO A 224 -1.80 -1.76 -12.74
C PRO A 224 -2.22 -2.87 -11.77
N ALA A 225 -1.27 -3.52 -11.09
CA ALA A 225 -1.57 -4.55 -10.10
C ALA A 225 -2.36 -3.98 -8.91
N LEU A 226 -1.99 -2.80 -8.41
CA LEU A 226 -2.67 -2.14 -7.31
C LEU A 226 -4.10 -1.72 -7.66
N THR A 227 -4.36 -1.27 -8.89
CA THR A 227 -5.73 -0.96 -9.34
C THR A 227 -6.64 -2.19 -9.43
N ASP A 228 -6.07 -3.41 -9.45
CA ASP A 228 -6.85 -4.66 -9.36
C ASP A 228 -6.99 -5.20 -7.94
N VAL A 229 -5.97 -5.04 -7.10
CA VAL A 229 -5.92 -5.61 -5.73
C VAL A 229 -6.62 -4.69 -4.73
N ILE A 230 -6.37 -3.38 -4.75
CA ILE A 230 -6.93 -2.44 -3.77
C ILE A 230 -8.46 -2.46 -3.78
N PRO A 231 -9.16 -2.33 -4.93
CA PRO A 231 -10.63 -2.38 -4.94
C PRO A 231 -11.18 -3.72 -4.45
N PHE A 232 -10.48 -4.83 -4.72
CA PHE A 232 -10.84 -6.14 -4.18
C PHE A 232 -10.74 -6.17 -2.65
N VAL A 233 -9.62 -5.69 -2.08
CA VAL A 233 -9.45 -5.62 -0.63
C VAL A 233 -10.51 -4.72 0.01
N GLN A 234 -10.76 -3.55 -0.56
CA GLN A 234 -11.75 -2.60 -0.06
C GLN A 234 -13.19 -3.15 -0.10
N SER A 235 -13.59 -3.79 -1.21
CA SER A 235 -14.98 -4.22 -1.40
C SER A 235 -15.28 -5.60 -0.81
N VAL A 236 -14.31 -6.51 -0.77
CA VAL A 236 -14.50 -7.90 -0.34
C VAL A 236 -14.00 -8.12 1.07
N LEU A 237 -12.77 -7.68 1.39
CA LEU A 237 -12.17 -7.91 2.71
C LEU A 237 -12.60 -6.86 3.73
N LYS A 238 -12.85 -5.62 3.29
CA LYS A 238 -13.31 -4.49 4.11
C LYS A 238 -12.53 -4.29 5.44
N PRO A 239 -11.18 -4.36 5.45
CA PRO A 239 -10.42 -4.12 6.68
C PRO A 239 -10.54 -2.66 7.13
N ARG A 240 -10.48 -2.39 8.43
CA ARG A 240 -10.46 -1.01 8.98
C ARG A 240 -9.21 -0.21 8.56
N LEU A 241 -8.13 -0.90 8.16
CA LEU A 241 -6.89 -0.29 7.71
C LEU A 241 -6.30 -1.07 6.54
N ILE A 242 -5.90 -0.35 5.50
CA ILE A 242 -5.12 -0.84 4.37
C ILE A 242 -3.83 -0.04 4.32
N VAL A 243 -2.67 -0.69 4.27
CA VAL A 243 -1.38 -0.05 4.05
C VAL A 243 -0.81 -0.56 2.74
N VAL A 244 -0.43 0.34 1.84
CA VAL A 244 0.08 0.01 0.51
C VAL A 244 1.51 0.52 0.37
N LYS A 245 2.44 -0.37 0.02
CA LYS A 245 3.80 0.02 -0.36
C LYS A 245 3.89 0.21 -1.86
N SER A 246 4.04 1.44 -2.32
CA SER A 246 4.31 1.73 -3.73
C SER A 246 4.81 3.15 -3.92
N ARG A 247 6.01 3.30 -4.48
CA ARG A 247 6.59 4.61 -4.84
C ARG A 247 5.73 5.36 -5.85
N GLU A 248 5.20 4.67 -6.88
CA GLU A 248 4.38 5.29 -7.93
C GLU A 248 3.06 5.83 -7.39
N LEU A 249 2.28 4.96 -6.71
CA LEU A 249 1.04 5.35 -6.04
C LEU A 249 1.27 6.48 -5.01
N HIS A 250 2.33 6.38 -4.20
CA HIS A 250 2.65 7.41 -3.20
C HIS A 250 3.00 8.75 -3.87
N ARG A 251 3.79 8.73 -4.95
CA ARG A 251 4.09 9.94 -5.74
C ARG A 251 2.83 10.55 -6.36
N ALA A 252 1.97 9.75 -6.97
CA ALA A 252 0.70 10.22 -7.54
C ALA A 252 -0.22 10.85 -6.48
N ALA A 253 -0.18 10.31 -5.25
CA ALA A 253 -0.92 10.86 -4.12
C ALA A 253 -0.29 12.15 -3.57
N LEU A 254 1.05 12.25 -3.53
CA LEU A 254 1.77 13.47 -3.18
C LEU A 254 1.49 14.60 -4.18
N ASP A 255 1.53 14.32 -5.49
CA ASP A 255 1.21 15.29 -6.53
C ASP A 255 -0.22 15.83 -6.38
N GLN A 256 -1.16 14.98 -5.95
CA GLN A 256 -2.52 15.40 -5.62
C GLN A 256 -2.59 16.20 -4.32
N HIS A 257 -1.83 15.79 -3.30
CA HIS A 257 -1.77 16.45 -1.99
C HIS A 257 -1.16 17.87 -2.05
N ALA A 258 -0.14 18.05 -2.89
CA ALA A 258 0.63 19.27 -3.06
C ALA A 258 -0.07 20.34 -3.92
N ARG A 259 -1.15 19.98 -4.64
CA ARG A 259 -1.91 20.96 -5.43
C ARG A 259 -2.37 22.10 -4.52
N PRO A 260 -2.17 23.37 -4.94
CA PRO A 260 -2.65 24.53 -4.19
C PRO A 260 -4.11 24.30 -3.83
N ARG A 261 -4.35 24.17 -2.53
CA ARG A 261 -5.71 24.11 -2.02
C ARG A 261 -6.23 25.53 -2.14
N ASP A 262 -7.37 25.71 -2.80
CA ASP A 262 -8.03 27.02 -2.83
C ASP A 262 -8.06 27.58 -1.41
N ALA A 263 -7.55 28.81 -1.24
CA ALA A 263 -7.15 29.41 0.03
C ALA A 263 -8.30 29.64 1.05
N ALA A 264 -9.49 29.12 0.77
CA ALA A 264 -10.61 29.18 1.69
C ALA A 264 -10.31 28.34 2.94
N PRO A 265 -10.50 28.89 4.16
CA PRO A 265 -10.53 28.09 5.37
C PRO A 265 -11.60 27.01 5.20
N ARG A 266 -11.18 25.75 5.20
CA ARG A 266 -12.12 24.64 5.01
C ARG A 266 -13.02 24.52 6.24
N ALA A 267 -14.32 24.45 5.99
CA ALA A 267 -15.31 23.88 6.89
C ALA A 267 -15.34 22.34 6.75
N ASP A 268 -14.17 21.68 6.61
CA ASP A 268 -14.07 20.24 6.34
C ASP A 268 -13.76 19.38 7.57
N GLY A 269 -13.46 20.02 8.70
CA GLY A 269 -13.47 19.36 10.01
C GLY A 269 -12.23 18.58 10.32
N LEU A 270 -11.31 18.55 9.38
CA LEU A 270 -10.02 17.96 9.54
C LEU A 270 -9.18 18.88 10.41
N ASP A 271 -8.88 18.42 11.62
CA ASP A 271 -7.97 19.08 12.55
C ASP A 271 -6.73 18.23 12.85
N GLY A 272 -5.72 18.90 13.42
CA GLY A 272 -4.52 18.26 13.93
C GLY A 272 -3.71 17.50 12.89
N VAL A 273 -3.06 16.42 13.34
CA VAL A 273 -2.14 15.60 12.54
C VAL A 273 -2.81 15.00 11.30
N PHE A 274 -4.10 14.65 11.37
CA PHE A 274 -4.77 13.93 10.29
C PHE A 274 -4.89 14.78 9.03
N ARG A 275 -5.12 16.08 9.18
CA ARG A 275 -5.23 17.04 8.06
C ARG A 275 -3.99 17.07 7.17
N GLU A 276 -2.81 16.87 7.77
CA GLU A 276 -1.52 16.87 7.07
C GLU A 276 -1.24 15.56 6.32
N LEU A 277 -2.05 14.52 6.55
CA LEU A 277 -1.87 13.20 5.97
C LEU A 277 -2.90 12.87 4.90
N VAL A 278 -4.11 13.42 4.99
CA VAL A 278 -5.22 13.07 4.10
C VAL A 278 -5.01 13.60 2.68
N VAL A 279 -5.23 12.74 1.68
CA VAL A 279 -5.23 13.10 0.26
C VAL A 279 -6.55 13.79 -0.09
N PRO A 280 -6.56 15.08 -0.45
CA PRO A 280 -7.79 15.79 -0.78
C PRO A 280 -8.47 15.23 -2.04
N GLY A 281 -9.79 15.10 -2.01
CA GLY A 281 -10.55 14.60 -3.16
C GLY A 281 -10.25 13.13 -3.47
N SER A 282 -10.03 12.33 -2.42
CA SER A 282 -9.61 10.93 -2.50
C SER A 282 -10.41 10.12 -3.53
N ASN A 283 -11.74 10.32 -3.58
CA ASN A 283 -12.61 9.63 -4.54
C ASN A 283 -12.23 9.94 -6.00
N ALA A 284 -12.29 11.21 -6.37
CA ALA A 284 -12.09 11.66 -7.74
C ALA A 284 -10.66 11.35 -8.21
N TRP A 285 -9.68 11.51 -7.32
CA TRP A 285 -8.29 11.20 -7.62
C TRP A 285 -8.07 9.69 -7.82
N TRP A 286 -8.51 8.84 -6.90
CA TRP A 286 -8.32 7.40 -7.03
C TRP A 286 -9.08 6.81 -8.22
N ASP A 287 -10.29 7.27 -8.49
CA ASP A 287 -11.02 6.93 -9.71
C ASP A 287 -10.28 7.38 -10.97
N GLY A 288 -9.65 8.56 -10.93
CA GLY A 288 -8.78 9.04 -12.00
C GLY A 288 -7.58 8.12 -12.25
N VAL A 289 -6.91 7.67 -11.19
CA VAL A 289 -5.82 6.68 -11.27
C VAL A 289 -6.32 5.37 -11.86
N CYS A 290 -7.43 4.82 -11.35
CA CYS A 290 -8.03 3.60 -11.89
C CYS A 290 -8.43 3.72 -13.36
N LYS A 291 -8.99 4.87 -13.77
CA LYS A 291 -9.38 5.14 -15.17
C LYS A 291 -8.17 5.30 -16.08
N ALA A 292 -7.10 5.97 -15.63
CA ALA A 292 -5.88 6.11 -16.42
C ALA A 292 -5.26 4.73 -16.72
N GLU A 293 -5.16 3.87 -15.70
CA GLU A 293 -4.67 2.51 -15.86
C GLU A 293 -5.64 1.62 -16.66
N GLY A 294 -6.95 1.79 -16.47
CA GLY A 294 -7.99 1.06 -17.20
C GLY A 294 -8.11 1.45 -18.67
N ALA A 295 -7.93 2.73 -19.01
CA ALA A 295 -7.81 3.20 -20.39
C ALA A 295 -6.53 2.66 -21.03
N GLY A 296 -5.45 2.56 -20.24
CA GLY A 296 -4.27 1.77 -20.59
C GLY A 296 -4.61 0.29 -20.85
N LYS A 297 -5.50 -0.32 -20.05
CA LYS A 297 -5.99 -1.70 -20.25
C LYS A 297 -6.75 -1.91 -21.55
N MET A 298 -7.45 -0.93 -22.14
CA MET A 298 -8.00 -1.12 -23.51
C MET A 298 -6.92 -1.18 -24.59
N ASN A 299 -5.78 -0.50 -24.40
CA ASN A 299 -4.60 -0.68 -25.25
C ASN A 299 -3.77 -1.93 -24.86
N VAL A 300 -3.86 -2.41 -23.62
CA VAL A 300 -3.12 -3.56 -23.05
C VAL A 300 -3.94 -4.86 -23.07
N LEU A 301 -5.22 -4.87 -23.41
CA LEU A 301 -5.98 -6.08 -23.77
C LEU A 301 -5.46 -6.68 -25.09
N SER A 302 -4.66 -5.93 -25.86
CA SER A 302 -3.77 -6.48 -26.90
C SER A 302 -2.52 -7.18 -26.32
N ARG A 303 -2.06 -6.79 -25.13
CA ARG A 303 -1.02 -7.45 -24.32
C ARG A 303 -1.66 -8.48 -23.38
N ARG A 304 -2.34 -9.48 -23.95
CA ARG A 304 -2.67 -10.73 -23.26
C ARG A 304 -1.45 -11.19 -22.46
N ALA A 305 -1.62 -11.29 -21.14
CA ALA A 305 -0.65 -11.70 -20.11
C ALA A 305 0.76 -11.98 -20.66
N LEU A 306 1.66 -10.98 -20.58
CA LEU A 306 3.08 -11.17 -20.87
C LEU A 306 3.61 -12.37 -20.08
N VAL A 307 3.74 -13.50 -20.76
CA VAL A 307 4.30 -14.74 -20.22
C VAL A 307 5.74 -14.40 -19.86
N HIS A 308 6.10 -14.57 -18.58
CA HIS A 308 7.48 -14.39 -18.13
C HIS A 308 8.42 -15.17 -19.08
N PRO A 309 9.57 -14.62 -19.53
CA PRO A 309 10.44 -15.26 -20.51
C PRO A 309 10.78 -16.73 -20.20
N LEU A 310 10.96 -17.05 -18.92
CA LEU A 310 11.26 -18.42 -18.47
C LEU A 310 10.07 -19.39 -18.53
N LYS A 311 8.83 -18.88 -18.51
CA LYS A 311 7.59 -19.68 -18.57
C LYS A 311 7.10 -19.91 -20.00
N ALA A 312 7.57 -19.12 -20.98
CA ALA A 312 7.20 -19.34 -22.38
C ALA A 312 7.86 -20.62 -22.91
N PRO A 313 7.16 -21.49 -23.65
CA PRO A 313 7.76 -22.70 -24.23
C PRO A 313 8.92 -22.35 -25.15
N GLN A 314 9.89 -23.24 -25.36
CA GLN A 314 10.93 -22.99 -26.35
C GLN A 314 10.35 -23.08 -27.77
N ARG A 315 10.80 -22.19 -28.65
CA ARG A 315 10.42 -22.17 -30.06
C ARG A 315 11.63 -21.92 -30.93
N THR A 316 11.60 -22.46 -32.14
CA THR A 316 12.65 -22.29 -33.15
C THR A 316 12.10 -21.51 -34.34
N SER A 317 12.96 -20.70 -34.98
CA SER A 317 12.64 -20.12 -36.27
C SER A 317 12.70 -21.17 -37.38
N ARG A 318 12.34 -20.81 -38.62
CA ARG A 318 12.38 -21.73 -39.78
C ARG A 318 13.79 -22.28 -40.06
N ALA A 319 14.83 -21.56 -39.65
CA ALA A 319 16.22 -21.99 -39.77
C ALA A 319 16.66 -22.95 -38.65
N GLY A 320 15.76 -23.34 -37.73
CA GLY A 320 16.07 -24.22 -36.60
C GLY A 320 16.74 -23.52 -35.41
N VAL A 321 16.92 -22.20 -35.45
CA VAL A 321 17.56 -21.43 -34.35
C VAL A 321 16.54 -21.14 -33.26
N LEU A 322 16.90 -21.38 -32.00
CA LEU A 322 16.03 -21.06 -30.85
C LEU A 322 15.75 -19.55 -30.77
N ILE A 323 14.48 -19.18 -30.65
CA ILE A 323 14.05 -17.79 -30.51
C ILE A 323 14.29 -17.31 -29.08
N CYS A 324 14.88 -16.12 -28.94
CA CYS A 324 15.23 -15.56 -27.65
C CYS A 324 13.97 -15.09 -26.89
N ARG A 325 13.55 -15.87 -25.88
CA ARG A 325 12.44 -15.53 -24.98
C ARG A 325 12.65 -14.21 -24.25
N PHE A 326 13.88 -13.92 -23.81
CA PHE A 326 14.19 -12.66 -23.14
C PHE A 326 14.03 -11.47 -24.08
N HIS A 327 14.49 -11.54 -25.32
CA HIS A 327 14.26 -10.45 -26.28
C HIS A 327 12.76 -10.28 -26.60
N ASN A 328 12.01 -11.38 -26.64
CA ASN A 328 10.60 -11.36 -27.03
C ASN A 328 9.62 -10.94 -25.94
N TYR A 329 9.93 -11.23 -24.67
CA TYR A 329 9.04 -10.95 -23.54
C TYR A 329 9.68 -10.02 -22.48
N ASP A 330 10.95 -9.64 -22.64
CA ASP A 330 11.68 -8.78 -21.71
C ASP A 330 12.88 -8.07 -22.39
N THR A 331 13.95 -7.76 -21.65
CA THR A 331 15.22 -7.24 -22.15
C THR A 331 16.27 -8.36 -22.24
N CYS A 332 16.89 -8.50 -23.41
CA CYS A 332 18.04 -9.39 -23.58
C CYS A 332 19.35 -8.60 -23.46
N PHE A 333 20.03 -8.69 -22.32
CA PHE A 333 21.29 -7.98 -22.07
C PHE A 333 22.49 -8.46 -22.91
N LYS A 334 22.30 -9.51 -23.71
CA LYS A 334 23.32 -10.09 -24.59
C LYS A 334 23.03 -9.85 -26.07
N LYS A 335 22.05 -8.98 -26.40
CA LYS A 335 21.62 -8.75 -27.78
C LYS A 335 22.71 -8.12 -28.65
N ASP A 336 23.42 -7.14 -28.10
CA ASP A 336 24.33 -6.28 -28.88
C ASP A 336 25.77 -6.80 -28.93
N LYS A 337 26.03 -7.99 -28.35
CA LYS A 337 27.33 -8.63 -28.39
C LYS A 337 27.34 -9.73 -29.44
N PRO A 338 28.43 -9.88 -30.21
CA PRO A 338 28.63 -11.06 -31.06
C PRO A 338 28.58 -12.35 -30.22
N PRO A 339 28.03 -13.47 -30.71
CA PRO A 339 28.01 -14.74 -29.99
C PRO A 339 29.39 -15.20 -29.50
N GLU A 340 30.44 -14.99 -30.30
CA GLU A 340 31.84 -15.26 -29.97
C GLU A 340 32.36 -14.46 -28.76
N ASP A 341 31.79 -13.27 -28.51
CA ASP A 341 32.10 -12.39 -27.39
C ASP A 341 31.09 -12.52 -26.23
N GLY A 342 30.43 -13.67 -26.13
CA GLY A 342 29.43 -13.95 -25.11
C GLY A 342 28.06 -13.33 -25.38
N GLY A 343 27.79 -12.97 -26.63
CA GLY A 343 26.47 -12.60 -27.15
C GLY A 343 25.43 -13.70 -27.03
N CYS A 344 24.17 -13.34 -27.24
CA CYS A 344 23.08 -14.30 -27.20
C CYS A 344 23.10 -15.12 -28.51
N PRO A 345 23.25 -16.46 -28.46
CA PRO A 345 23.25 -17.29 -29.67
C PRO A 345 21.85 -17.55 -30.22
N ARG A 346 20.84 -16.80 -29.75
CA ARG A 346 19.43 -17.02 -30.06
C ARG A 346 18.93 -16.00 -31.06
N ASP A 347 17.89 -16.40 -31.78
CA ASP A 347 17.23 -15.59 -32.78
C ASP A 347 16.53 -14.37 -32.13
N HIS A 348 16.92 -13.18 -32.59
CA HIS A 348 16.36 -11.90 -32.18
C HIS A 348 15.55 -11.23 -33.29
N GLU A 349 15.40 -11.85 -34.46
CA GLU A 349 14.65 -11.29 -35.57
C GLU A 349 13.19 -11.72 -35.54
N HIS A 350 12.92 -12.93 -35.02
CA HIS A 350 11.59 -13.53 -35.05
C HIS A 350 10.81 -13.32 -33.76
N CYS A 351 9.53 -13.01 -33.95
CA CYS A 351 8.53 -13.02 -32.90
C CYS A 351 8.33 -14.44 -32.37
N HIS A 352 8.50 -14.64 -31.07
CA HIS A 352 8.32 -15.93 -30.41
C HIS A 352 6.87 -16.44 -30.52
N ARG A 353 5.89 -15.54 -30.69
CA ARG A 353 4.46 -15.87 -30.72
C ARG A 353 3.97 -16.30 -32.11
N CYS A 354 4.20 -15.50 -33.14
CA CYS A 354 3.70 -15.77 -34.49
C CYS A 354 4.78 -16.27 -35.47
N LEU A 355 6.06 -16.29 -35.05
CA LEU A 355 7.21 -16.68 -35.86
C LEU A 355 7.49 -15.76 -37.07
N ALA A 356 6.84 -14.59 -37.17
CA ALA A 356 7.16 -13.59 -38.19
C ALA A 356 8.31 -12.67 -37.73
N LYS A 357 9.05 -12.11 -38.69
CA LYS A 357 10.16 -11.19 -38.42
C LYS A 357 9.68 -9.77 -38.11
N GLY A 358 10.56 -8.97 -37.50
CA GLY A 358 10.43 -7.51 -37.43
C GLY A 358 9.65 -6.98 -36.23
N HIS A 359 9.26 -7.85 -35.29
CA HIS A 359 8.63 -7.46 -34.04
C HIS A 359 8.85 -8.53 -32.96
N THR A 360 8.71 -8.13 -31.71
CA THR A 360 8.78 -9.02 -30.55
C THR A 360 7.40 -9.58 -30.19
N ALA A 361 7.35 -10.63 -29.36
CA ALA A 361 6.07 -11.13 -28.85
C ALA A 361 5.28 -10.08 -28.05
N LYS A 362 5.94 -9.06 -27.47
CA LYS A 362 5.27 -7.90 -26.84
C LYS A 362 4.48 -7.05 -27.82
N GLU A 363 4.94 -6.99 -29.07
CA GLU A 363 4.40 -6.15 -30.15
C GLU A 363 3.52 -6.95 -31.12
N CYS A 364 3.34 -8.25 -30.86
CA CYS A 364 2.68 -9.16 -31.78
C CYS A 364 1.16 -9.03 -31.74
N THR A 365 0.57 -8.63 -32.87
CA THR A 365 -0.89 -8.49 -33.06
C THR A 365 -1.58 -9.76 -33.56
N SER A 366 -0.83 -10.83 -33.85
CA SER A 366 -1.41 -12.09 -34.36
C SER A 366 -2.34 -12.75 -33.32
N GLU A 367 -3.57 -13.03 -33.73
CA GLU A 367 -4.53 -13.80 -32.92
C GLU A 367 -4.19 -15.30 -32.85
N TYR A 368 -3.37 -15.79 -33.78
CA TYR A 368 -2.97 -17.19 -33.88
C TYR A 368 -1.82 -17.50 -32.92
N GLY A 369 -2.11 -18.10 -31.75
CA GLY A 369 -1.01 -18.58 -30.92
C GLY A 369 -1.38 -19.27 -29.62
N VAL A 370 -2.02 -20.46 -29.68
CA VAL A 370 -1.89 -21.49 -28.63
C VAL A 370 -1.89 -22.94 -29.16
N THR A 371 -2.41 -23.26 -30.35
CA THR A 371 -2.81 -24.66 -30.68
C THR A 371 -2.06 -25.40 -31.79
N GLN A 372 -0.78 -25.13 -32.04
CA GLN A 372 0.03 -26.05 -32.86
C GLN A 372 1.22 -26.59 -32.05
N THR A 373 0.94 -27.60 -31.23
CA THR A 373 1.91 -28.66 -30.95
C THR A 373 2.18 -29.36 -32.28
N ILE A 374 3.38 -29.15 -32.82
CA ILE A 374 3.89 -29.97 -33.92
C ILE A 374 3.93 -31.40 -33.38
N GLY A 375 3.06 -32.27 -33.90
CA GLY A 375 3.04 -33.67 -33.53
C GLY A 375 4.37 -34.32 -33.88
N ASP A 376 4.89 -35.09 -32.92
CA ASP A 376 6.00 -36.02 -33.11
C ASP A 376 5.70 -36.91 -34.33
N SER A 377 6.41 -36.69 -35.43
CA SER A 377 6.38 -37.55 -36.61
C SER A 377 7.80 -37.72 -37.13
N ALA A 378 8.61 -38.52 -36.42
CA ALA A 378 9.75 -39.25 -36.96
C ALA A 378 10.35 -40.20 -35.89
N ARG A 379 9.80 -41.40 -35.79
CA ARG A 379 10.56 -42.63 -35.54
C ARG A 379 10.09 -43.69 -36.51
#